data_AF-A0A8H7YJG9-F1
#
_entry.id   AF-A0A8H7YJG9-F1
#
_cell.length_a   1.000
_cell.length_b   1.000
_cell.length_c   1.000
_cell.angle_alpha   90.00
_cell.angle_beta   90.00
_cell.angle_gamma   90.00
#
_symmetry.space_group_name_H-M   'P 1'
#
loop_
_entity.id
_entity.type
_entity.pdbx_description
1 polymer ?
#
loop_
_entity_poly.entity_id
_entity_poly.type
_entity_poly.pdbx_seq_one_letter_code
_entity_poly.pdbx_strand_id
1 'polypeptide(L)'
;MSLVDQFMASYERAWSRILGADDQNLMRGIRKSDIFPVTIIRLGKTAEGPGVEQCRSPIHPSTDNISDAAVYLLTFAGYSLEQTKDECVKLYGDGDEEKENSIRNGWSIQMITMRMWHVVDGLLGVDKTDSYGPRIRDVIEIIRKGGRAEAETSRILELVFNVLGEATDLT
;
A
#
# COMPACT_ATOMS: atom_id res chain seq x y z
N MET A 1 8.51 17.02 19.79
CA MET A 1 7.45 16.37 19.01
C MET A 1 8.14 15.32 18.17
N SER A 2 7.79 14.05 18.33
CA SER A 2 8.39 12.98 17.52
C SER A 2 7.87 13.07 16.08
N LEU A 3 8.59 12.46 15.13
CA LEU A 3 8.15 12.33 13.74
C LEU A 3 6.78 11.64 13.64
N VAL A 4 6.52 10.69 14.55
CA VAL A 4 5.25 9.98 14.71
C VAL A 4 4.13 10.93 15.18
N ASP A 5 4.40 11.84 16.10
CA ASP A 5 3.40 12.83 16.56
C ASP A 5 3.03 13.83 15.45
N GLN A 6 4.03 14.27 14.67
CA GLN A 6 3.81 15.12 13.50
C GLN A 6 3.03 14.39 12.41
N PHE A 7 3.29 13.09 12.25
CA PHE A 7 2.51 12.23 11.38
C PHE A 7 1.08 12.08 11.84
N MET A 8 0.82 11.70 13.09
CA MET A 8 -0.56 11.52 13.55
C MET A 8 -1.36 12.82 13.41
N ALA A 9 -0.73 13.96 13.68
CA ALA A 9 -1.37 15.27 13.46
C ALA A 9 -1.64 15.60 11.98
N SER A 10 -0.71 15.29 11.08
CA SER A 10 -0.87 15.50 9.63
C SER A 10 -1.80 14.48 8.98
N TYR A 11 -1.76 13.22 9.44
CA TYR A 11 -2.63 12.14 9.04
C TYR A 11 -4.06 12.43 9.47
N GLU A 12 -4.32 12.80 10.74
CA GLU A 12 -5.66 13.23 11.17
C GLU A 12 -6.19 14.42 10.36
N ARG A 13 -5.32 15.37 10.01
CA ARG A 13 -5.70 16.53 9.19
C ARG A 13 -6.00 16.16 7.74
N ALA A 14 -5.16 15.30 7.13
CA ALA A 14 -5.37 14.76 5.79
C ALA A 14 -6.56 13.79 5.73
N TRP A 15 -6.82 13.04 6.80
CA TRP A 15 -7.88 12.03 6.94
C TRP A 15 -9.25 12.62 6.67
N SER A 16 -9.54 13.82 7.18
CA SER A 16 -10.82 14.50 6.90
C SER A 16 -11.01 14.85 5.42
N ARG A 17 -9.94 15.20 4.70
CA ARG A 17 -9.98 15.54 3.26
C ARG A 17 -10.03 14.30 2.39
N ILE A 18 -9.27 13.28 2.78
CA ILE A 18 -9.22 11.98 2.10
C ILE A 18 -10.52 11.23 2.26
N LEU A 19 -11.15 11.23 3.44
CA LEU A 19 -12.49 10.68 3.61
C LEU A 19 -13.51 11.35 2.68
N GLY A 20 -13.41 12.66 2.46
CA GLY A 20 -14.30 13.37 1.54
C GLY A 20 -14.04 13.05 0.06
N ALA A 21 -12.79 12.89 -0.34
CA ALA A 21 -12.40 12.51 -1.71
C ALA A 21 -12.65 11.01 -2.00
N ASP A 22 -12.35 10.15 -1.04
CA ASP A 22 -12.61 8.71 -1.12
C ASP A 22 -14.10 8.40 -0.95
N ASP A 23 -14.93 9.12 -0.17
CA ASP A 23 -16.38 8.86 -0.09
C ASP A 23 -17.10 9.05 -1.44
N GLN A 24 -16.63 9.99 -2.28
CA GLN A 24 -17.16 10.14 -3.65
C GLN A 24 -16.82 8.94 -4.54
N ASN A 25 -15.69 8.27 -4.29
CA ASN A 25 -15.29 7.03 -4.95
C ASN A 25 -15.86 5.78 -4.27
N LEU A 26 -16.05 5.79 -2.95
CA LEU A 26 -16.59 4.70 -2.12
C LEU A 26 -18.06 4.46 -2.49
N MET A 27 -18.85 5.53 -2.64
CA MET A 27 -20.24 5.45 -3.09
C MET A 27 -20.38 4.95 -4.54
N ARG A 28 -19.32 5.05 -5.36
CA ARG A 28 -19.26 4.50 -6.73
C ARG A 28 -18.63 3.10 -6.82
N GLY A 29 -17.74 2.74 -5.89
CA GLY A 29 -16.83 1.59 -5.98
C GLY A 29 -17.09 0.42 -5.03
N ILE A 30 -18.12 0.46 -4.18
CA ILE A 30 -18.49 -0.68 -3.28
C ILE A 30 -18.76 -1.99 -4.06
N ARG A 31 -18.95 -1.94 -5.39
CA ARG A 31 -19.08 -3.13 -6.24
C ARG A 31 -17.80 -3.34 -7.06
N LYS A 32 -16.89 -4.17 -6.53
CA LYS A 32 -15.70 -4.75 -7.20
C LYS A 32 -14.53 -3.77 -7.46
N SER A 33 -13.72 -3.51 -6.44
CA SER A 33 -12.32 -3.10 -6.66
C SER A 33 -11.44 -4.35 -6.61
N ASP A 34 -10.76 -4.67 -7.71
CA ASP A 34 -9.82 -5.80 -7.76
C ASP A 34 -8.54 -5.52 -6.95
N ILE A 35 -8.20 -4.25 -6.72
CA ILE A 35 -6.98 -3.84 -6.02
C ILE A 35 -7.16 -3.73 -4.49
N PHE A 36 -8.31 -3.25 -4.02
CA PHE A 36 -8.63 -3.14 -2.59
C PHE A 36 -10.05 -3.68 -2.30
N PRO A 37 -10.27 -5.00 -2.36
CA PRO A 37 -11.58 -5.59 -2.11
C PRO A 37 -12.10 -5.29 -0.70
N VAL A 38 -13.44 -5.23 -0.56
CA VAL A 38 -14.17 -4.95 0.69
C VAL A 38 -13.73 -5.84 1.87
N THR A 39 -13.30 -7.07 1.60
CA THR A 39 -12.78 -7.98 2.62
C THR A 39 -11.48 -7.47 3.24
N ILE A 40 -10.58 -6.88 2.44
CA ILE A 40 -9.36 -6.22 2.94
C ILE A 40 -9.73 -4.97 3.74
N ILE A 41 -10.73 -4.20 3.28
CA ILE A 41 -11.25 -3.00 3.95
C ILE A 41 -11.83 -3.32 5.35
N ARG A 42 -12.54 -4.45 5.52
CA ARG A 42 -13.20 -4.80 6.79
C ARG A 42 -12.34 -5.56 7.79
N LEU A 43 -11.33 -6.30 7.34
CA LEU A 43 -10.63 -7.25 8.21
C LEU A 43 -9.12 -7.04 8.29
N GLY A 44 -8.52 -6.15 7.48
CA GLY A 44 -7.08 -5.92 7.49
C GLY A 44 -6.25 -7.19 7.24
N LYS A 45 -6.87 -8.26 6.73
CA LYS A 45 -6.24 -9.54 6.42
C LYS A 45 -5.90 -9.59 4.94
N THR A 46 -4.61 -9.64 4.66
CA THR A 46 -4.06 -9.89 3.33
C THR A 46 -3.94 -11.39 3.10
N ALA A 47 -4.04 -11.81 1.83
CA ALA A 47 -3.97 -13.21 1.46
C ALA A 47 -2.57 -13.81 1.73
N GLU A 48 -2.50 -15.11 2.00
CA GLU A 48 -1.25 -15.86 2.12
C GLU A 48 -0.47 -15.78 0.80
N GLY A 49 0.60 -14.99 0.76
CA GLY A 49 1.54 -14.88 -0.36
C GLY A 49 2.84 -15.65 -0.11
N PRO A 50 3.89 -15.46 -0.93
CA PRO A 50 5.08 -16.29 -0.92
C PRO A 50 6.10 -15.90 0.16
N GLY A 51 6.74 -16.88 0.79
CA GLY A 51 7.74 -16.67 1.85
C GLY A 51 9.14 -16.21 1.39
N VAL A 52 10.03 -16.06 2.38
CA VAL A 52 11.30 -15.30 2.36
C VAL A 52 12.17 -15.43 1.11
N GLU A 53 12.25 -16.63 0.54
CA GLU A 53 13.09 -16.91 -0.63
C GLU A 53 12.67 -16.14 -1.90
N GLN A 54 11.41 -15.70 -1.99
CA GLN A 54 10.88 -15.06 -3.21
C GLN A 54 11.01 -13.53 -3.22
N CYS A 55 11.52 -12.91 -2.15
CA CYS A 55 11.72 -11.46 -2.08
C CYS A 55 12.70 -10.90 -3.11
N ARG A 56 13.59 -11.74 -3.64
CA ARG A 56 14.56 -11.38 -4.68
C ARG A 56 14.04 -11.61 -6.10
N SER A 57 12.93 -12.32 -6.23
CA SER A 57 12.29 -12.58 -7.53
C SER A 57 11.39 -11.39 -7.91
N PRO A 58 11.21 -11.12 -9.21
CA PRO A 58 10.20 -10.17 -9.67
C PRO A 58 8.80 -10.47 -9.08
N ILE A 59 7.94 -9.45 -8.99
CA ILE A 59 6.53 -9.66 -8.62
C ILE A 59 5.88 -10.59 -9.63
N HIS A 60 5.09 -11.55 -9.13
CA HIS A 60 4.38 -12.48 -10.00
C HIS A 60 2.89 -12.62 -9.57
N PRO A 61 1.92 -12.45 -10.49
CA PRO A 61 0.50 -12.47 -10.16
C PRO A 61 -0.04 -13.77 -9.54
N SER A 62 0.66 -14.89 -9.74
CA SER A 62 0.26 -16.19 -9.17
C SER A 62 0.64 -16.37 -7.71
N THR A 63 1.50 -15.49 -7.17
CA THR A 63 2.02 -15.59 -5.80
C THR A 63 1.74 -14.32 -5.02
N ASP A 64 1.91 -13.16 -5.66
CA ASP A 64 1.67 -11.86 -5.05
C ASP A 64 0.25 -11.40 -5.39
N ASN A 65 -0.57 -11.06 -4.39
CA ASN A 65 -1.83 -10.38 -4.68
C ASN A 65 -1.55 -8.93 -5.09
N ILE A 66 -2.42 -8.37 -5.93
CA ILE A 66 -2.25 -7.03 -6.50
C ILE A 66 -2.11 -5.93 -5.46
N SER A 67 -2.78 -6.07 -4.31
CA SER A 67 -2.72 -5.08 -3.23
C SER A 67 -1.33 -5.07 -2.59
N ASP A 68 -0.76 -6.25 -2.31
CA ASP A 68 0.61 -6.39 -1.80
C ASP A 68 1.66 -5.96 -2.82
N ALA A 69 1.46 -6.28 -4.09
CA ALA A 69 2.32 -5.81 -5.16
C ALA A 69 2.33 -4.28 -5.22
N ALA A 70 1.16 -3.63 -5.15
CA ALA A 70 1.05 -2.18 -5.12
C ALA A 70 1.81 -1.56 -3.94
N VAL A 71 1.62 -2.10 -2.73
CA VAL A 71 2.34 -1.63 -1.54
C VAL A 71 3.85 -1.84 -1.68
N TYR A 72 4.29 -3.00 -2.18
CA TYR A 72 5.71 -3.28 -2.37
C TYR A 72 6.37 -2.35 -3.41
N LEU A 73 5.74 -2.18 -4.57
CA LEU A 73 6.24 -1.34 -5.66
C LEU A 73 6.42 0.10 -5.21
N LEU A 74 5.41 0.65 -4.56
CA LEU A 74 5.44 2.01 -4.02
C LEU A 74 6.47 2.14 -2.88
N THR A 75 6.43 1.23 -1.90
CA THR A 75 7.20 1.37 -0.66
C THR A 75 8.67 1.03 -0.82
N PHE A 76 8.99 -0.03 -1.55
CA PHE A 76 10.34 -0.62 -1.59
C PHE A 76 10.98 -0.58 -2.97
N ALA A 77 10.21 -0.72 -4.05
CA ALA A 77 10.76 -0.60 -5.41
C ALA A 77 10.95 0.88 -5.83
N GLY A 78 10.38 1.82 -5.08
CA GLY A 78 10.56 3.26 -5.29
C GLY A 78 9.78 3.82 -6.48
N TYR A 79 8.70 3.15 -6.88
CA TYR A 79 7.84 3.62 -7.96
C TYR A 79 7.03 4.81 -7.49
N SER A 80 6.71 5.75 -8.40
CA SER A 80 5.68 6.75 -8.14
C SER A 80 4.31 6.11 -8.04
N LEU A 81 3.30 6.86 -7.57
CA LEU A 81 1.93 6.37 -7.53
C LEU A 81 1.47 5.92 -8.92
N GLU A 82 1.60 6.77 -9.94
CA GLU A 82 1.20 6.45 -11.33
C GLU A 82 1.98 5.27 -11.92
N GLN A 83 3.30 5.20 -11.69
CA GLN A 83 4.09 4.04 -12.12
C GLN A 83 3.61 2.75 -11.45
N THR A 84 3.23 2.82 -10.17
CA THR A 84 2.66 1.69 -9.45
C THR A 84 1.31 1.30 -10.05
N LYS A 85 0.45 2.26 -10.41
CA LYS A 85 -0.83 1.98 -11.09
C LYS A 85 -0.62 1.24 -12.39
N ASP A 86 0.24 1.78 -13.26
CA ASP A 86 0.50 1.21 -14.58
C ASP A 86 1.11 -0.20 -14.49
N GLU A 87 2.04 -0.42 -13.57
CA GLU A 87 2.65 -1.74 -13.39
C GLU A 87 1.63 -2.75 -12.82
N CYS A 88 0.76 -2.35 -11.89
CA CYS A 88 -0.32 -3.22 -11.40
C CYS A 88 -1.32 -3.58 -12.51
N VAL A 89 -1.67 -2.64 -13.39
CA VAL A 89 -2.54 -2.93 -14.55
C VAL A 89 -1.86 -3.92 -15.49
N LYS A 90 -0.59 -3.67 -15.83
CA LYS A 90 0.19 -4.54 -16.70
C LYS A 90 0.38 -5.95 -16.13
N LEU A 91 0.60 -6.09 -14.82
CA LEU A 91 0.83 -7.40 -14.22
C LEU A 91 -0.47 -8.19 -14.01
N TYR A 92 -1.57 -7.52 -13.64
CA TYR A 92 -2.77 -8.21 -13.17
C TYR A 92 -3.97 -8.10 -14.10
N GLY A 93 -3.97 -7.16 -15.03
CA GLY A 93 -5.06 -6.88 -15.97
C GLY A 93 -4.76 -7.20 -17.44
N ASP A 94 -3.50 -7.51 -17.81
CA ASP A 94 -3.09 -7.66 -19.21
C ASP A 94 -4.01 -8.59 -20.02
N GLY A 95 -4.61 -8.02 -21.07
CA GLY A 95 -5.53 -8.72 -21.98
C GLY A 95 -6.98 -8.81 -21.49
N ASP A 96 -7.33 -8.19 -20.36
CA ASP A 96 -8.68 -8.15 -19.79
C ASP A 96 -9.10 -6.69 -19.49
N GLU A 97 -9.78 -6.06 -20.46
CA GLU A 97 -10.20 -4.66 -20.39
C GLU A 97 -11.12 -4.35 -19.19
N GLU A 98 -12.00 -5.27 -18.78
CA GLU A 98 -12.84 -5.06 -17.60
C GLU A 98 -11.96 -4.98 -16.35
N LYS A 99 -10.98 -5.87 -16.24
CA LYS A 99 -10.05 -5.93 -15.12
C LYS A 99 -9.06 -4.78 -15.10
N GLU A 100 -8.52 -4.37 -16.25
CA GLU A 100 -7.67 -3.17 -16.34
C GLU A 100 -8.41 -1.94 -15.83
N ASN A 101 -9.66 -1.74 -16.29
CA ASN A 101 -10.50 -0.63 -15.85
C ASN A 101 -10.84 -0.72 -14.36
N SER A 102 -11.13 -1.92 -13.84
CA SER A 102 -11.37 -2.15 -12.42
C SER A 102 -10.15 -1.80 -11.57
N ILE A 103 -8.95 -2.19 -12.00
CA ILE A 103 -7.69 -1.86 -11.32
C ILE A 103 -7.45 -0.35 -11.34
N ARG A 104 -7.56 0.30 -12.51
CA ARG A 104 -7.33 1.75 -12.66
C ARG A 104 -8.30 2.58 -11.82
N ASN A 105 -9.58 2.20 -11.79
CA ASN A 105 -10.61 2.92 -11.07
C ASN A 105 -10.72 2.52 -9.58
N GLY A 106 -10.15 1.38 -9.20
CA GLY A 106 -10.24 0.82 -7.84
C GLY A 106 -9.21 1.37 -6.86
N TRP A 107 -8.31 2.27 -7.29
CA TRP A 107 -7.28 2.88 -6.46
C TRP A 107 -7.88 3.75 -5.35
N SER A 108 -7.41 3.53 -4.13
CA SER A 108 -7.71 4.38 -2.97
C SER A 108 -6.42 4.82 -2.30
N ILE A 109 -6.25 6.13 -2.20
CA ILE A 109 -5.11 6.75 -1.52
C ILE A 109 -5.14 6.40 -0.03
N GLN A 110 -6.32 6.43 0.58
CA GLN A 110 -6.50 6.04 1.97
C GLN A 110 -6.03 4.61 2.22
N MET A 111 -6.46 3.68 1.38
CA MET A 111 -6.11 2.27 1.56
C MET A 111 -4.62 2.03 1.38
N ILE A 112 -4.00 2.58 0.34
CA ILE A 112 -2.57 2.34 0.15
C ILE A 112 -1.72 2.99 1.25
N THR A 113 -2.05 4.20 1.67
CA THR A 113 -1.33 4.90 2.75
C THR A 113 -1.49 4.22 4.10
N MET A 114 -2.69 3.72 4.43
CA MET A 114 -2.92 2.89 5.62
C MET A 114 -2.08 1.60 5.58
N ARG A 115 -1.99 0.95 4.42
CA ARG A 115 -1.18 -0.28 4.29
C ARG A 115 0.32 0.00 4.40
N MET A 116 0.79 1.14 3.89
CA MET A 116 2.17 1.61 4.11
C MET A 116 2.44 1.93 5.58
N TRP A 117 1.47 2.47 6.30
CA TRP A 117 1.59 2.64 7.76
C TRP A 117 1.77 1.32 8.49
N HIS A 118 1.03 0.28 8.11
CA HIS A 118 1.24 -1.04 8.67
C HIS A 118 2.65 -1.59 8.40
N VAL A 119 3.27 -1.25 7.27
CA VAL A 119 4.69 -1.56 7.01
C VAL A 119 5.60 -0.83 8.02
N VAL A 120 5.34 0.44 8.32
CA VAL A 120 6.07 1.20 9.34
C VAL A 120 5.92 0.55 10.72
N ASP A 121 4.70 0.20 11.12
CA ASP A 121 4.43 -0.54 12.36
C ASP A 121 5.25 -1.84 12.42
N GLY A 122 5.29 -2.60 11.31
CA GLY A 122 6.08 -3.83 11.19
C GLY A 122 7.59 -3.62 11.32
N LEU A 123 8.12 -2.54 10.74
CA LEU A 123 9.53 -2.14 10.90
C LEU A 123 9.86 -1.80 12.35
N LEU A 124 8.93 -1.18 13.07
CA LEU A 124 9.09 -0.76 14.47
C LEU A 124 8.91 -1.89 15.50
N GLY A 125 8.50 -3.09 15.08
CA GLY A 125 8.31 -4.20 16.02
C GLY A 125 6.88 -4.59 16.31
N VAL A 126 5.91 -3.85 15.80
CA VAL A 126 4.49 -4.14 16.00
C VAL A 126 4.08 -5.30 15.11
N ASP A 127 3.34 -6.25 15.68
CA ASP A 127 2.80 -7.36 14.90
C ASP A 127 1.65 -6.87 14.00
N LYS A 128 1.96 -6.83 12.70
CA LYS A 128 1.03 -6.50 11.61
C LYS A 128 1.10 -7.54 10.49
N THR A 129 1.51 -8.77 10.80
CA THR A 129 1.73 -9.79 9.75
C THR A 129 0.47 -10.15 8.97
N ASP A 130 -0.70 -9.86 9.52
CA ASP A 130 -1.99 -10.03 8.83
C ASP A 130 -2.25 -8.92 7.80
N SER A 131 -1.62 -7.75 7.94
CA SER A 131 -1.89 -6.55 7.13
C SER A 131 -1.10 -6.42 5.83
N TYR A 132 -0.12 -7.30 5.63
CA TYR A 132 0.66 -7.37 4.41
C TYR A 132 1.13 -8.79 4.11
N GLY A 133 1.24 -9.06 2.81
CA GLY A 133 1.65 -10.35 2.31
C GLY A 133 3.05 -10.76 2.78
N PRO A 134 3.35 -12.07 2.75
CA PRO A 134 4.64 -12.65 3.08
C PRO A 134 5.85 -11.95 2.44
N ARG A 135 5.83 -11.56 1.15
CA ARG A 135 6.92 -10.77 0.55
C ARG A 135 7.27 -9.51 1.35
N ILE A 136 6.27 -8.72 1.75
CA ILE A 136 6.50 -7.49 2.53
C ILE A 136 7.03 -7.83 3.93
N ARG A 137 6.49 -8.88 4.56
CA ARG A 137 6.93 -9.38 5.87
C ARG A 137 8.42 -9.74 5.86
N ASP A 138 8.85 -10.43 4.82
CA ASP A 138 10.22 -10.88 4.65
C ASP A 138 11.18 -9.71 4.39
N VAL A 139 10.76 -8.71 3.60
CA VAL A 139 11.51 -7.46 3.38
C VAL A 139 11.70 -6.72 4.71
N ILE A 140 10.64 -6.60 5.52
CA ILE A 140 10.71 -6.01 6.86
C ILE A 140 11.71 -6.78 7.73
N GLU A 141 11.67 -8.12 7.71
CA GLU A 141 12.60 -8.95 8.47
C GLU A 141 14.06 -8.72 8.05
N ILE A 142 14.34 -8.66 6.75
CA ILE A 142 15.67 -8.38 6.19
C ILE A 142 16.15 -6.99 6.63
N ILE A 143 15.31 -5.97 6.53
CA ILE A 143 15.65 -4.59 6.93
C ILE A 143 15.97 -4.52 8.43
N ARG A 144 15.16 -5.17 9.26
CA ARG A 144 15.34 -5.19 10.71
C ARG A 144 16.61 -5.93 11.11
N LYS A 145 16.86 -7.12 10.55
CA LYS A 145 18.11 -7.87 10.77
C LYS A 145 19.34 -7.08 10.31
N GLY A 146 19.19 -6.27 9.27
CA GLY A 146 20.24 -5.38 8.77
C GLY A 146 20.44 -4.08 9.56
N GLY A 147 19.69 -3.83 10.63
CA GLY A 147 19.81 -2.61 11.45
C GLY A 147 19.35 -1.33 10.75
N ARG A 148 18.56 -1.43 9.67
CA ARG A 148 18.10 -0.28 8.87
C ARG A 148 16.67 0.16 9.17
N ALA A 149 16.03 -0.43 10.18
CA ALA A 149 14.61 -0.21 10.47
C ALA A 149 14.24 1.26 10.67
N GLU A 150 15.00 1.99 11.48
CA GLU A 150 14.71 3.41 11.78
C GLU A 150 14.83 4.32 10.54
N ALA A 151 15.86 4.10 9.72
CA ALA A 151 16.07 4.84 8.49
C ALA A 151 14.95 4.56 7.47
N GLU A 152 14.56 3.30 7.32
CA GLU A 152 13.47 2.91 6.42
C GLU A 152 12.10 3.39 6.92
N THR A 153 11.86 3.38 8.23
CA THR A 153 10.66 3.98 8.82
C THR A 153 10.57 5.46 8.45
N SER A 154 11.63 6.25 8.64
CA SER A 154 11.62 7.67 8.30
C SER A 154 11.35 7.91 6.81
N ARG A 155 12.03 7.16 5.94
CA ARG A 155 11.84 7.25 4.47
C ARG A 155 10.40 6.92 4.05
N ILE A 156 9.83 5.84 4.60
CA ILE A 156 8.47 5.42 4.26
C ILE A 156 7.45 6.42 4.79
N LEU A 157 7.68 7.03 5.96
CA LEU A 157 6.82 8.09 6.49
C LEU A 157 6.82 9.33 5.60
N GLU A 158 7.99 9.76 5.11
CA GLU A 158 8.09 10.83 4.11
C GLU A 158 7.33 10.49 2.82
N LEU A 159 7.46 9.25 2.35
CA LEU A 159 6.72 8.78 1.18
C LEU A 159 5.20 8.80 1.41
N VAL A 160 4.71 8.38 2.59
CA VAL A 160 3.28 8.48 2.92
C VAL A 160 2.83 9.94 2.83
N PHE A 161 3.58 10.90 3.38
CA PHE A 161 3.21 12.31 3.26
C PHE A 161 3.18 12.80 1.81
N ASN A 162 4.14 12.39 0.99
CA ASN A 162 4.16 12.77 -0.43
C ASN A 162 2.93 12.24 -1.17
N VAL A 163 2.57 10.96 -0.95
CA VAL A 163 1.38 10.34 -1.56
C VAL A 163 0.09 11.02 -1.08
N LEU A 164 0.00 11.38 0.20
CA LEU A 164 -1.14 12.14 0.74
C LEU A 164 -1.20 13.55 0.14
N GLY A 165 -0.05 14.21 -0.04
CA GLY A 165 0.06 15.54 -0.63
C GLY A 165 -0.38 15.58 -2.10
N GLU A 166 0.15 14.65 -2.92
CA GLU A 166 -0.23 14.48 -4.33
C GLU A 166 -1.74 14.30 -4.50
N ALA A 167 -2.38 13.58 -3.58
CA ALA A 167 -3.82 13.37 -3.60
C ALA A 167 -4.63 14.63 -3.25
N THR A 168 -4.08 15.52 -2.43
CA THR A 168 -4.75 16.77 -2.02
C THR A 168 -4.53 17.95 -2.96
N ASP A 169 -3.49 17.93 -3.79
CA ASP A 169 -3.24 18.95 -4.81
C ASP A 169 -4.06 18.73 -6.10
N LEU A 170 -4.80 17.61 -6.18
CA LEU A 170 -5.72 17.28 -7.28
C LEU A 170 -7.17 17.79 -7.06
N THR A 171 -7.41 18.58 -6.01
CA THR A 171 -8.70 19.26 -5.72
C THR A 171 -8.58 20.77 -5.78
#